data_AF-A0A434FVG8-F1
#
_entry.id   AF-A0A434FVG8-F1
#
_cell.length_a   1.000
_cell.length_b   1.000
_cell.length_c   1.000
_cell.angle_alpha   90.00
_cell.angle_beta   90.00
_cell.angle_gamma   90.00
#
_symmetry.space_group_name_H-M   'P 1'
#
loop_
_entity.id
_entity.type
_entity.pdbx_description
1 polymer ?
#
loop_
_entity_poly.entity_id
_entity_poly.type
_entity_poly.pdbx_seq_one_letter_code
_entity_poly.pdbx_strand_id
1 'polypeptide(L)'
;MSNDLQIRLPSGDHVARCCIYPKFLAENRAFDPRILFRLQNKKPPFALSVAHMGDLPGGALHGYGCNAAAVANQRQSAETSHYLGYYQFTVGDAEAAANEVYDVYVVRAPEHGADAHCHVLVSEREGVDQNAPKKEFKVFVVDDIWSRVQGPDRHICPVDESIRQTLEAIDLPPRP
;
A
#
# COMPACT_ATOMS: atom_id res chain seq x y z
N MET A 1 20.28 -12.21 14.53
CA MET A 1 19.28 -11.49 13.72
C MET A 1 18.48 -10.65 14.70
N SER A 2 18.44 -9.34 14.53
CA SER A 2 17.79 -8.44 15.50
C SER A 2 16.31 -8.80 15.59
N ASN A 3 15.86 -9.21 16.78
CA ASN A 3 14.45 -9.19 17.17
C ASN A 3 14.07 -7.73 17.38
N ASP A 4 14.06 -6.93 16.31
CA ASP A 4 13.31 -5.68 16.35
C ASP A 4 11.85 -6.13 16.50
N LEU A 5 11.34 -6.03 17.72
CA LEU A 5 9.95 -6.30 18.06
C LEU A 5 9.10 -5.43 17.15
N GLN A 6 8.63 -6.01 16.04
CA GLN A 6 7.72 -5.32 15.15
C GLN A 6 6.45 -5.04 15.92
N ILE A 7 6.20 -3.76 16.19
CA ILE A 7 5.03 -3.33 16.95
C ILE A 7 3.82 -3.50 16.03
N ARG A 8 2.99 -4.49 16.33
CA ARG A 8 1.72 -4.70 15.64
C ARG A 8 0.77 -3.56 15.97
N LEU A 9 0.08 -3.05 14.94
CA LEU A 9 -0.98 -2.09 15.14
C LEU A 9 -2.27 -2.79 15.63
N PRO A 10 -3.07 -2.14 16.48
CA PRO A 10 -4.41 -2.60 16.83
C PRO A 10 -5.33 -2.74 15.61
N SER A 11 -6.21 -3.74 15.60
CA SER A 11 -7.15 -4.01 14.49
C SER A 11 -8.09 -2.84 14.17
N GLY A 12 -8.37 -1.97 15.13
CA GLY A 12 -9.22 -0.79 14.96
C GLY A 12 -8.53 0.42 14.30
N ASP A 13 -7.20 0.37 14.14
CA ASP A 13 -6.46 1.46 13.50
C ASP A 13 -6.72 1.47 11.99
N HIS A 14 -6.60 2.65 11.39
CA HIS A 14 -6.75 2.84 9.94
C HIS A 14 -5.40 3.06 9.27
N VAL A 15 -5.25 2.48 8.09
CA VAL A 15 -4.07 2.67 7.24
C VAL A 15 -4.47 3.12 5.84
N ALA A 16 -3.58 3.86 5.19
CA ALA A 16 -3.77 4.40 3.87
C ALA A 16 -2.72 3.88 2.88
N ARG A 17 -3.18 3.35 1.74
CA ARG A 17 -2.34 3.02 0.59
C ARG A 17 -2.38 4.16 -0.42
N CYS A 18 -1.27 4.88 -0.54
CA CYS A 18 -1.13 5.99 -1.48
C CYS A 18 -1.09 5.52 -2.94
N CYS A 19 -1.81 6.22 -3.81
CA CYS A 19 -1.78 6.04 -5.26
C CYS A 19 -0.66 6.91 -5.86
N ILE A 20 0.47 6.29 -6.18
CA ILE A 20 1.61 6.97 -6.80
C ILE A 20 1.62 6.65 -8.30
N TYR A 21 1.13 7.57 -9.13
CA TYR A 21 1.22 7.43 -10.59
C TYR A 21 2.68 7.51 -11.02
N PRO A 22 3.10 6.76 -12.06
CA PRO A 22 2.35 5.78 -12.85
C PRO A 22 2.35 4.36 -12.27
N LYS A 23 2.84 4.17 -11.05
CA LYS A 23 3.28 2.86 -10.53
C LYS A 23 2.18 1.82 -10.34
N PHE A 24 0.92 2.23 -10.32
CA PHE A 24 -0.23 1.34 -10.16
C PHE A 24 -0.92 1.00 -11.49
N LEU A 25 -0.42 1.52 -12.61
CA LEU A 25 -0.99 1.26 -13.93
C LEU A 25 -0.37 0.01 -14.56
N ALA A 26 -1.19 -0.72 -15.31
CA ALA A 26 -0.75 -1.76 -16.22
C ALA A 26 -0.08 -1.15 -17.48
N GLU A 27 0.49 -1.99 -18.34
CA GLU A 27 1.18 -1.55 -19.57
C GLU A 27 0.27 -0.73 -20.51
N ASN A 28 -1.03 -1.01 -20.50
CA ASN A 28 -2.05 -0.27 -21.25
C ASN A 28 -2.54 1.00 -20.55
N ARG A 29 -1.86 1.45 -19.48
CA ARG A 29 -2.23 2.61 -18.65
C ARG A 29 -3.56 2.47 -17.90
N ALA A 30 -4.15 1.28 -17.81
CA ALA A 30 -5.33 1.04 -16.99
C ALA A 30 -4.95 0.87 -15.51
N PHE A 31 -5.83 1.30 -14.61
CA PHE A 31 -5.69 1.03 -13.17
C PHE A 31 -5.74 -0.48 -12.91
N ASP A 32 -4.78 -0.99 -12.14
CA ASP A 32 -4.78 -2.38 -11.68
C ASP A 32 -4.59 -2.42 -10.15
N PRO A 33 -5.61 -2.86 -9.37
CA PRO A 33 -5.51 -2.92 -7.92
C PRO A 33 -4.41 -3.87 -7.46
N ARG A 34 -4.09 -4.93 -8.22
CA ARG A 34 -3.02 -5.88 -7.88
C ARG A 34 -1.63 -5.26 -8.06
N ILE A 35 -1.50 -4.24 -8.91
CA ILE A 35 -0.27 -3.46 -9.03
C ILE A 35 -0.21 -2.44 -7.88
N LEU A 36 -1.32 -1.76 -7.58
CA LEU A 36 -1.39 -0.82 -6.45
C LEU A 36 -1.03 -1.51 -5.12
N PHE A 37 -1.56 -2.71 -4.89
CA PHE A 37 -1.35 -3.54 -3.69
C PHE A 37 -0.23 -4.58 -3.88
N ARG A 38 0.66 -4.38 -4.86
CA ARG A 38 1.76 -5.31 -5.12
C ARG A 38 2.63 -5.46 -3.88
N LEU A 39 2.68 -6.68 -3.36
CA LEU A 39 3.56 -7.05 -2.26
C LEU A 39 5.03 -7.03 -2.71
N GLN A 40 5.88 -6.45 -1.88
CA GLN A 40 7.33 -6.40 -2.01
C GLN A 40 7.99 -7.66 -1.44
N ASN A 41 9.31 -7.75 -1.62
CA ASN A 41 10.17 -8.90 -1.27
C ASN A 41 10.01 -10.12 -2.18
N LYS A 42 11.13 -10.81 -2.43
CA LYS A 42 11.15 -12.04 -3.23
C LYS A 42 10.71 -13.27 -2.43
N LYS A 43 10.76 -13.20 -1.09
CA LYS A 43 10.44 -14.27 -0.15
C LYS A 43 9.63 -13.68 1.02
N PRO A 44 8.78 -14.49 1.68
CA PRO A 44 8.06 -14.05 2.87
C PRO A 44 9.04 -13.66 4.00
N PRO A 45 8.67 -12.71 4.89
CA PRO A 45 7.42 -11.96 4.86
C PRO A 45 7.37 -10.99 3.67
N PHE A 46 6.27 -11.03 2.93
CA PHE A 46 6.02 -10.04 1.89
C PHE A 46 5.46 -8.77 2.54
N ALA A 47 5.77 -7.61 1.96
CA ALA A 47 5.41 -6.34 2.58
C ALA A 47 4.63 -5.44 1.62
N LEU A 48 3.62 -4.74 2.14
CA LEU A 48 2.94 -3.66 1.45
C LEU A 48 3.05 -2.39 2.29
N SER A 49 3.70 -1.36 1.73
CA SER A 49 3.83 -0.06 2.38
C SER A 49 2.48 0.65 2.49
N VAL A 50 2.15 1.10 3.68
CA VAL A 50 0.96 1.89 4.00
C VAL A 50 1.33 2.97 5.00
N ALA A 51 0.47 3.99 5.14
CA ALA A 51 0.62 5.03 6.14
C ALA A 51 -0.37 4.77 7.28
N HIS A 52 0.08 4.81 8.52
CA HIS A 52 -0.81 4.78 9.67
C HIS A 52 -1.48 6.14 9.83
N MET A 53 -2.81 6.17 9.72
CA MET A 53 -3.57 7.43 9.67
C MET A 53 -3.62 8.12 11.04
N GLY A 54 -3.56 7.36 12.14
CA GLY A 54 -3.54 7.93 13.49
C GLY A 54 -2.31 8.81 13.76
N ASP A 55 -1.18 8.54 13.09
CA ASP A 55 0.03 9.36 13.18
C ASP A 55 0.04 10.53 12.19
N LEU A 56 -1.00 10.68 11.36
CA LEU A 56 -1.12 11.69 10.30
C LEU A 56 -2.40 12.54 10.42
N PRO A 57 -2.61 13.27 11.55
CA PRO A 57 -3.80 14.09 11.73
C PRO A 57 -3.86 15.28 10.76
N GLY A 58 -5.07 15.78 10.47
CA GLY A 58 -5.29 17.09 9.85
C GLY A 58 -4.80 17.23 8.41
N GLY A 59 -4.83 16.17 7.60
CA GLY A 59 -4.42 16.21 6.20
C GLY A 59 -2.92 15.99 5.95
N ALA A 60 -2.16 15.62 6.99
CA ALA A 60 -0.73 15.26 6.87
C ALA A 60 -0.48 14.07 5.91
N LEU A 61 -1.51 13.29 5.60
CA LEU A 61 -1.45 12.20 4.63
C LEU A 61 -1.10 12.69 3.20
N HIS A 62 -1.50 13.90 2.84
CA HIS A 62 -1.05 14.53 1.59
C HIS A 62 0.48 14.67 1.56
N GLY A 63 1.06 15.21 2.63
CA GLY A 63 2.52 15.38 2.76
C GLY A 63 3.26 14.05 2.71
N TYR A 64 2.73 13.02 3.39
CA TYR A 64 3.25 11.67 3.31
C TYR A 64 3.24 11.12 1.87
N GLY A 65 2.11 11.25 1.17
CA GLY A 65 1.95 10.81 -0.21
C GLY A 65 2.89 11.50 -1.19
N CYS A 66 3.02 12.83 -1.09
CA CYS A 66 3.96 13.61 -1.88
C CYS A 66 5.42 13.25 -1.59
N ASN A 67 5.77 13.00 -0.32
CA ASN A 67 7.12 12.55 0.03
C ASN A 67 7.41 11.15 -0.56
N ALA A 68 6.43 10.23 -0.54
CA ALA A 68 6.57 8.92 -1.17
C ALA A 68 6.79 9.03 -2.69
N ALA A 69 6.11 9.97 -3.36
CA ALA A 69 6.35 10.28 -4.78
C ALA A 69 7.74 10.90 -5.00
N ALA A 70 8.20 11.79 -4.12
CA ALA A 70 9.54 12.37 -4.21
C ALA A 70 10.65 11.32 -4.04
N VAL A 71 10.53 10.43 -3.04
CA VAL A 71 11.45 9.30 -2.84
C VAL A 71 11.45 8.37 -4.05
N ALA A 72 10.30 8.15 -4.68
CA ALA A 72 10.19 7.39 -5.92
C ALA A 72 11.00 8.03 -7.07
N ASN A 73 10.91 9.36 -7.22
CA ASN A 73 11.63 10.12 -8.24
C ASN A 73 13.15 10.15 -8.03
N GLN A 74 13.61 10.03 -6.78
CA GLN A 74 15.05 9.90 -6.50
C GLN A 74 15.62 8.54 -6.91
N ARG A 75 14.78 7.49 -6.97
CA ARG A 75 15.21 6.10 -7.22
C ARG A 75 15.16 5.69 -8.70
N GLN A 76 14.40 6.37 -9.55
CA GLN A 76 14.21 6.03 -10.97
C GLN A 76 14.10 7.28 -11.87
N SER A 77 14.62 7.20 -13.10
CA SER A 77 14.86 8.33 -14.01
C SER A 77 14.07 8.30 -15.33
N ALA A 78 12.95 7.56 -15.42
CA ALA A 78 12.19 7.41 -16.68
C ALA A 78 10.91 8.26 -16.74
N GLU A 79 10.06 8.22 -15.70
CA GLU A 79 8.84 9.04 -15.60
C GLU A 79 8.72 9.64 -14.19
N THR A 80 8.31 10.90 -14.12
CA THR A 80 8.03 11.57 -12.86
C THR A 80 6.81 10.95 -12.19
N SER A 81 6.95 10.62 -10.91
CA SER A 81 5.92 10.08 -10.05
C SER A 81 5.12 11.19 -9.41
N HIS A 82 3.80 11.02 -9.36
CA HIS A 82 2.85 11.99 -8.81
C HIS A 82 1.91 11.32 -7.82
N TYR A 83 1.61 11.99 -6.71
CA TYR A 83 0.64 11.52 -5.73
C TYR A 83 -0.78 11.87 -6.17
N LEU A 84 -1.66 10.86 -6.24
CA LEU A 84 -3.04 11.00 -6.73
C LEU A 84 -4.11 10.72 -5.67
N GLY A 85 -3.75 10.77 -4.39
CA GLY A 85 -4.64 10.41 -3.29
C GLY A 85 -4.36 9.01 -2.74
N TYR A 86 -5.35 8.43 -2.08
CA TYR A 86 -5.18 7.16 -1.37
C TYR A 86 -6.47 6.36 -1.28
N TYR A 87 -6.31 5.05 -1.05
CA TYR A 87 -7.35 4.19 -0.51
C TYR A 87 -7.05 3.89 0.96
N GLN A 88 -8.08 3.67 1.76
CA GLN A 88 -7.93 3.36 3.18
C GLN A 88 -8.65 2.06 3.56
N PHE A 89 -8.20 1.43 4.62
CA PHE A 89 -8.80 0.23 5.20
C PHE A 89 -8.37 0.12 6.68
N THR A 90 -9.10 -0.65 7.47
CA THR A 90 -8.70 -0.93 8.86
C THR A 90 -7.60 -1.98 8.91
N VAL A 91 -6.84 -2.01 10.00
CA VAL A 91 -5.90 -3.11 10.27
C VAL A 91 -6.63 -4.45 10.32
N GLY A 92 -7.85 -4.48 10.89
CA GLY A 92 -8.72 -5.66 10.91
C GLY A 92 -9.12 -6.16 9.52
N ASP A 93 -9.35 -5.25 8.56
CA ASP A 93 -9.61 -5.63 7.15
C ASP A 93 -8.41 -6.36 6.54
N ALA A 94 -7.19 -5.93 6.87
CA ALA A 94 -5.97 -6.60 6.43
C ALA A 94 -5.81 -7.98 7.08
N GLU A 95 -6.02 -8.05 8.40
CA GLU A 95 -5.94 -9.31 9.15
C GLU A 95 -6.97 -10.35 8.67
N ALA A 96 -8.16 -9.90 8.28
CA ALA A 96 -9.22 -10.74 7.73
C ALA A 96 -8.85 -11.39 6.38
N ALA A 97 -7.83 -10.87 5.67
CA ALA A 97 -7.33 -11.44 4.43
C ALA A 97 -6.37 -12.63 4.64
N ALA A 98 -6.07 -12.98 5.89
CA ALA A 98 -5.32 -14.19 6.23
C ALA A 98 -6.02 -15.45 5.72
N ASN A 99 -5.23 -16.48 5.43
CA ASN A 99 -5.74 -17.76 4.92
C ASN A 99 -4.91 -18.93 5.46
N GLU A 100 -5.17 -20.14 4.96
CA GLU A 100 -4.50 -21.37 5.40
C GLU A 100 -2.98 -21.39 5.17
N VAL A 101 -2.47 -20.56 4.25
CA VAL A 101 -1.04 -20.47 3.93
C VAL A 101 -0.38 -19.25 4.60
N TYR A 102 -1.09 -18.13 4.68
CA TYR A 102 -0.51 -16.85 5.09
C TYR A 102 -1.24 -16.21 6.28
N ASP A 103 -0.46 -15.77 7.25
CA ASP A 103 -0.88 -14.77 8.24
C ASP A 103 -0.69 -13.36 7.69
N VAL A 104 -1.64 -12.48 8.01
CA VAL A 104 -1.61 -11.08 7.62
C VAL A 104 -1.74 -10.22 8.87
N TYR A 105 -0.84 -9.27 9.04
CA TYR A 105 -0.86 -8.32 10.16
C TYR A 105 -0.17 -7.02 9.75
N VAL A 106 -0.46 -5.93 10.45
CA VAL A 106 0.13 -4.62 10.17
C VAL A 106 1.12 -4.25 11.25
N VAL A 107 2.32 -3.81 10.86
CA VAL A 107 3.38 -3.42 11.79
C VAL A 107 3.88 -2.02 11.52
N ARG A 108 4.28 -1.34 12.60
CA ARG A 108 5.06 -0.10 12.49
C ARG A 108 6.40 -0.41 11.83
N ALA A 109 6.75 0.40 10.83
CA ALA A 109 8.01 0.29 10.11
C ALA A 109 8.45 1.67 9.62
N PRO A 110 8.82 2.60 10.51
CA PRO A 110 9.27 3.93 10.11
C PRO A 110 10.36 3.86 9.03
N GLU A 111 10.16 4.56 7.91
CA GLU A 111 11.11 4.59 6.79
C GLU A 111 11.27 6.03 6.30
N HIS A 112 12.49 6.40 5.90
CA HIS A 112 12.81 7.72 5.32
C HIS A 112 12.35 8.93 6.17
N GLY A 113 12.40 8.78 7.50
CA GLY A 113 11.97 9.83 8.43
C GLY A 113 10.44 9.99 8.51
N ALA A 114 9.67 9.05 7.96
CA ALA A 114 8.21 9.03 8.11
C ALA A 114 7.82 8.01 9.19
N ASP A 115 7.60 8.50 10.41
CA ASP A 115 7.19 7.67 11.57
C ASP A 115 5.84 6.97 11.35
N ALA A 116 4.98 7.56 10.53
CA ALA A 116 3.70 6.99 10.12
C ALA A 116 3.85 5.81 9.14
N HIS A 117 5.03 5.53 8.59
CA HIS A 117 5.21 4.42 7.67
C HIS A 117 5.00 3.07 8.37
N CYS A 118 4.19 2.23 7.76
CA CYS A 118 3.86 0.89 8.24
C CYS A 118 3.90 -0.12 7.09
N HIS A 119 3.97 -1.39 7.45
CA HIS A 119 3.85 -2.49 6.51
C HIS A 119 2.67 -3.38 6.87
N VAL A 120 1.82 -3.67 5.88
CA VAL A 120 1.04 -4.91 5.91
C VAL A 120 2.02 -6.04 5.58
N LEU A 121 2.22 -6.96 6.51
CA LEU A 121 3.07 -8.12 6.34
C LEU A 121 2.23 -9.35 6.05
N VAL A 122 2.65 -10.09 5.03
CA VAL A 122 2.08 -11.38 4.64
C VAL A 122 3.14 -12.45 4.91
N SER A 123 3.00 -13.15 6.02
CA SER A 123 3.93 -14.15 6.52
C SER A 123 3.41 -15.55 6.25
N GLU A 124 4.27 -16.46 5.79
CA GLU A 124 3.90 -17.86 5.65
C GLU A 124 3.71 -18.51 7.03
N ARG A 125 2.64 -19.29 7.19
CA ARG A 125 2.33 -20.03 8.42
C ARG A 125 3.34 -21.14 8.66
N GLU A 126 3.57 -21.45 9.92
CA GLU A 126 4.41 -22.58 10.30
C GLU A 126 3.77 -23.91 9.83
N GLY A 127 4.60 -24.83 9.34
CA GLY A 127 4.16 -26.16 8.89
C GLY A 127 3.56 -26.23 7.48
N VAL A 128 3.45 -25.11 6.76
CA VAL A 128 3.06 -25.13 5.34
C VAL A 128 4.16 -25.78 4.50
N ASP A 129 3.79 -26.74 3.64
CA ASP A 129 4.72 -27.38 2.71
C ASP A 129 5.41 -26.36 1.80
N GLN A 130 6.74 -26.30 1.82
CA GLN A 130 7.54 -25.37 1.02
C GLN A 130 7.41 -25.58 -0.50
N ASN A 131 7.03 -26.79 -0.94
CA ASN A 131 6.92 -27.13 -2.36
C ASN A 131 5.51 -26.95 -2.92
N ALA A 132 4.51 -26.69 -2.07
CA ALA A 132 3.13 -26.47 -2.52
C ALA A 132 3.02 -25.19 -3.37
N PRO A 133 2.14 -25.16 -4.39
CA PRO A 133 1.86 -23.96 -5.17
C PRO A 133 1.12 -22.92 -4.31
N LYS A 134 1.84 -21.90 -3.82
CA LYS A 134 1.29 -20.86 -2.92
C LYS A 134 0.88 -19.55 -3.59
N LYS A 135 1.12 -19.43 -4.91
CA LYS A 135 0.96 -18.16 -5.63
C LYS A 135 -0.48 -17.63 -5.57
N GLU A 136 -1.46 -18.52 -5.71
CA GLU A 136 -2.88 -18.17 -5.71
C GLU A 136 -3.35 -17.65 -4.35
N PHE A 137 -2.90 -18.28 -3.25
CA PHE A 137 -3.17 -17.80 -1.89
C PHE A 137 -2.64 -16.39 -1.64
N LYS A 138 -1.48 -16.05 -2.22
CA LYS A 138 -0.94 -14.68 -2.12
C LYS A 138 -1.76 -13.67 -2.92
N VAL A 139 -2.24 -14.06 -4.11
CA VAL A 139 -3.13 -13.22 -4.92
C VAL A 139 -4.46 -13.01 -4.20
N PHE A 140 -4.98 -14.05 -3.55
CA PHE A 140 -6.19 -13.97 -2.73
C PHE A 140 -6.07 -12.93 -1.62
N VAL A 141 -4.94 -12.88 -0.89
CA VAL A 141 -4.71 -11.84 0.14
C VAL A 141 -4.87 -10.44 -0.46
N VAL A 142 -4.26 -10.19 -1.63
CA VAL A 142 -4.31 -8.88 -2.29
C VAL A 142 -5.72 -8.53 -2.74
N ASP A 143 -6.42 -9.47 -3.38
CA ASP A 143 -7.79 -9.28 -3.86
C ASP A 143 -8.78 -9.07 -2.69
N ASP A 144 -8.58 -9.78 -1.58
CA ASP A 144 -9.44 -9.68 -0.40
C ASP A 144 -9.25 -8.35 0.34
N ILE A 145 -8.00 -7.88 0.51
CA ILE A 145 -7.75 -6.51 1.02
C ILE A 145 -8.42 -5.49 0.11
N TRP A 146 -8.21 -5.55 -1.20
CA TRP A 146 -8.83 -4.63 -2.15
C TRP A 146 -10.37 -4.65 -2.07
N SER A 147 -10.97 -5.79 -1.77
CA SER A 147 -12.43 -5.87 -1.61
C SER A 147 -12.96 -5.11 -0.39
N ARG A 148 -12.11 -4.70 0.56
CA ARG A 148 -12.47 -4.04 1.83
C ARG A 148 -12.01 -2.58 1.93
N VAL A 149 -11.26 -2.09 0.96
CA VAL A 149 -10.81 -0.69 0.98
C VAL A 149 -11.96 0.26 0.72
N GLN A 150 -11.80 1.49 1.18
CA GLN A 150 -12.65 2.64 0.91
C GLN A 150 -11.87 3.70 0.13
N GLY A 151 -12.58 4.53 -0.63
CA GLY A 151 -12.00 5.63 -1.41
C GLY A 151 -12.15 5.43 -2.93
N PRO A 152 -11.31 6.06 -3.76
CA PRO A 152 -10.16 6.87 -3.37
C PRO A 152 -10.61 8.19 -2.73
N ASP A 153 -9.85 8.66 -1.76
CA ASP A 153 -9.82 10.10 -1.46
C ASP A 153 -8.77 10.71 -2.41
N ARG A 154 -9.26 11.35 -3.47
CA ARG A 154 -8.45 11.82 -4.58
C ARG A 154 -7.83 13.17 -4.24
N HIS A 155 -6.54 13.29 -4.53
CA HIS A 155 -5.80 14.54 -4.32
C HIS A 155 -4.86 14.82 -5.48
N ILE A 156 -4.78 16.08 -5.92
CA ILE A 156 -3.76 16.55 -6.86
C ILE A 156 -2.99 17.68 -6.19
N CYS A 157 -1.67 17.53 -6.09
CA CYS A 157 -0.83 18.52 -5.45
C CYS A 157 -0.81 19.82 -6.26
N PRO A 158 -0.84 21.01 -5.63
CA PRO A 158 -0.70 22.28 -6.35
C PRO A 158 0.56 22.38 -7.21
N VAL A 159 1.63 21.66 -6.86
CA VAL A 159 2.87 21.62 -7.67
C VAL A 159 2.69 20.89 -9.00
N ASP A 160 1.65 20.06 -9.12
CA ASP A 160 1.30 19.28 -10.31
C ASP A 160 0.25 19.99 -11.19
N GLU A 161 -0.05 21.27 -10.92
CA GLU A 161 -1.10 22.02 -11.61
C GLU A 161 -0.93 22.05 -13.14
N SER A 162 0.32 22.16 -13.61
CA SER A 162 0.64 22.20 -15.05
C SER A 162 0.26 20.93 -15.81
N ILE A 163 0.07 19.81 -15.10
CA ILE A 163 -0.32 18.51 -15.67
C ILE A 163 -1.65 18.00 -15.10
N ARG A 164 -2.40 18.86 -14.39
CA ARG A 164 -3.67 18.51 -13.72
C ARG A 164 -4.61 17.72 -14.61
N GLN A 165 -4.85 18.17 -15.84
CA GLN A 165 -5.79 17.52 -16.77
C GLN A 165 -5.39 16.05 -17.05
N THR A 166 -4.10 15.79 -17.24
CA THR A 166 -3.57 14.44 -17.43
C THR A 166 -3.79 13.59 -16.18
N LEU A 167 -3.55 14.17 -15.00
CA LEU A 167 -3.72 13.47 -13.73
C LEU A 167 -5.18 13.21 -13.37
N GLU A 168 -6.11 14.12 -13.70
CA GLU A 168 -7.56 13.98 -13.50
C GLU A 168 -8.16 12.92 -14.42
N ALA A 169 -7.62 12.77 -15.64
CA ALA A 169 -8.07 11.76 -16.60
C ALA A 169 -7.78 10.31 -16.18
N ILE A 170 -6.91 10.09 -15.19
CA ILE A 170 -6.60 8.74 -14.69
C ILE A 170 -7.77 8.24 -13.85
N ASP A 171 -8.39 7.15 -14.28
CA ASP A 171 -9.48 6.54 -13.52
C ASP A 171 -8.94 5.87 -12.25
N LEU A 172 -9.53 6.21 -11.11
CA LEU A 172 -9.31 5.57 -9.82
C LEU A 172 -10.68 5.04 -9.35
N PRO A 173 -10.91 3.71 -9.46
CA PRO A 173 -12.24 3.15 -9.24
C PRO A 173 -12.78 3.39 -7.83
N PRO A 174 -14.02 3.90 -7.67
CA PRO A 174 -14.61 4.11 -6.37
C PRO A 174 -14.85 2.80 -5.63
N ARG A 175 -14.75 2.85 -4.31
CA ARG A 175 -14.96 1.78 -3.35
C ARG A 175 -15.84 2.31 -2.22
N PRO A 176 -16.73 1.45 -1.65
CA PRO A 176 -17.71 1.86 -0.66
C PRO A 176 -17.12 2.52 0.58
#